data_AF-A0A1W7M7N1-F1
#
_entry.id   AF-A0A1W7M7N1-F1
#
_cell.length_a   1.000
_cell.length_b   1.000
_cell.length_c   1.000
_cell.angle_alpha   90.00
_cell.angle_beta   90.00
_cell.angle_gamma   90.00
#
_symmetry.space_group_name_H-M   'P 1'
#
loop_
_entity.id
_entity.type
_entity.pdbx_description
1 polymer ?
#
loop_
_entity_poly.entity_id
_entity_poly.type
_entity_poly.pdbx_seq_one_letter_code
_entity_poly.pdbx_strand_id
1 'polypeptide(L)' 'MDLNHLLYHHQLSIMRAASLPAASRAGACRLVKHYQTRIDRLRHQMGVSSYPDWCGGAVPAGAVS' A
#
# COMPACT_ATOMS: atom_id res chain seq x y z
N MET A 1 -14.44 2.68 -7.76
CA MET A 1 -13.72 1.43 -7.45
C MET A 1 -14.06 1.03 -6.05
N ASP A 2 -14.51 -0.20 -5.87
CA ASP A 2 -14.66 -0.82 -4.55
C ASP A 2 -13.30 -1.15 -3.92
N LEU A 3 -13.34 -1.66 -2.69
CA LEU A 3 -12.16 -2.00 -1.91
C LEU A 3 -11.30 -3.09 -2.59
N ASN A 4 -11.91 -4.11 -3.21
CA ASN A 4 -11.16 -5.20 -3.83
C ASN A 4 -10.37 -4.70 -5.05
N HIS A 5 -10.97 -3.85 -5.87
CA HIS A 5 -10.25 -3.21 -6.97
C HIS A 5 -9.07 -2.35 -6.48
N LEU A 6 -9.24 -1.61 -5.39
CA LEU A 6 -8.15 -0.82 -4.82
C LEU A 6 -7.03 -1.71 -4.27
N LEU A 7 -7.36 -2.78 -3.56
CA LEU A 7 -6.39 -3.74 -3.01
C LEU A 7 -5.61 -4.44 -4.13
N TYR A 8 -6.29 -4.89 -5.19
CA TYR A 8 -5.66 -5.52 -6.34
C TYR A 8 -4.59 -4.62 -6.98
N HIS A 9 -4.93 -3.37 -7.27
CA HIS A 9 -3.97 -2.43 -7.87
C HIS A 9 -2.86 -2.02 -6.90
N HIS A 10 -3.17 -1.90 -5.60
CA HIS A 10 -2.16 -1.66 -4.59
C HIS A 10 -1.12 -2.79 -4.56
N GLN A 11 -1.56 -4.04 -4.54
CA GLN A 11 -0.67 -5.21 -4.54
C GLN A 11 0.21 -5.27 -5.80
N LEU A 12 -0.36 -5.00 -6.98
CA LEU A 12 0.42 -4.89 -8.22
C LEU A 12 1.48 -3.78 -8.13
N SER A 13 1.14 -2.64 -7.53
CA SER A 13 2.09 -1.52 -7.38
C SER A 13 3.24 -1.86 -6.41
N ILE A 14 2.96 -2.59 -5.33
CA ILE A 14 3.99 -3.11 -4.41
C ILE A 14 4.92 -4.07 -5.15
N MET A 15 4.37 -5.06 -5.85
CA MET A 15 5.17 -6.03 -6.60
C MET A 15 6.07 -5.34 -7.63
N ARG A 16 5.55 -4.35 -8.35
CA ARG A 16 6.35 -3.55 -9.30
C ARG A 16 7.45 -2.76 -8.59
N ALA A 17 7.15 -2.12 -7.45
CA ALA A 17 8.15 -1.37 -6.70
C ALA A 17 9.28 -2.28 -6.17
N ALA A 18 8.93 -3.48 -5.73
CA ALA A 18 9.88 -4.49 -5.26
C ALA A 18 10.78 -5.01 -6.38
N SER A 19 10.24 -5.22 -7.58
CA SER A 19 10.98 -5.72 -8.74
C SER A 19 11.88 -4.66 -9.42
N LEU A 20 11.73 -3.38 -9.09
CA LEU A 20 12.51 -2.30 -9.70
C LEU A 20 13.82 -2.01 -8.93
N PRO A 21 14.90 -1.65 -9.65
CA PRO A 21 16.10 -1.07 -9.05
C PRO A 21 15.78 0.19 -8.26
N ALA A 22 16.57 0.49 -7.22
CA ALA A 22 16.34 1.62 -6.32
C ALA A 22 16.18 2.96 -7.06
N ALA A 23 16.98 3.20 -8.10
CA ALA A 23 16.92 4.41 -8.92
C ALA A 23 15.58 4.60 -9.66
N SER A 24 14.85 3.53 -9.92
CA SER A 24 13.56 3.54 -10.64
C SER A 24 12.35 3.34 -9.72
N ARG A 25 12.58 3.09 -8.41
CA ARG A 25 11.55 2.72 -7.45
C ARG A 25 10.63 3.88 -7.05
N ALA A 26 11.08 5.13 -7.18
CA ALA A 26 10.32 6.32 -6.75
C ALA A 26 8.93 6.42 -7.41
N GLY A 27 8.83 6.18 -8.72
CA GLY A 27 7.55 6.21 -9.44
C GLY A 27 6.59 5.12 -8.99
N ALA A 28 7.11 3.91 -8.74
CA ALA A 28 6.31 2.80 -8.25
C ALA A 28 5.85 3.01 -6.79
N CYS A 29 6.71 3.53 -5.91
CA CYS A 29 6.33 3.93 -4.55
C CYS A 29 5.23 5.00 -4.54
N ARG A 30 5.21 5.91 -5.52
CA ARG A 30 4.15 6.91 -5.66
C ARG A 30 2.78 6.25 -5.92
N LEU A 31 2.75 5.17 -6.72
CA LEU A 31 1.53 4.39 -6.95
C LEU A 31 1.10 3.62 -5.70
N VAL A 32 2.04 3.04 -4.96
CA VAL A 32 1.74 2.37 -3.67
C VAL A 32 1.06 3.36 -2.72
N LYS A 33 1.65 4.54 -2.51
CA LYS A 33 1.08 5.60 -1.66
C LYS A 33 -0.27 6.13 -2.18
N HIS A 34 -0.43 6.21 -3.49
CA HIS A 34 -1.70 6.62 -4.10
C HIS A 34 -2.83 5.66 -3.74
N TYR A 35 -2.64 4.35 -3.96
CA TYR A 35 -3.66 3.36 -3.63
C TYR A 35 -3.86 3.21 -2.12
N GLN A 36 -2.79 3.28 -1.33
CA GLN A 36 -2.84 3.31 0.14
C GLN A 36 -3.80 4.39 0.64
N THR A 37 -3.60 5.64 0.22
CA THR A 37 -4.44 6.79 0.63
C THR A 37 -5.92 6.56 0.29
N ARG A 38 -6.21 5.92 -0.85
CA ARG A 38 -7.59 5.63 -1.26
C ARG A 38 -8.20 4.50 -0.44
N ILE A 39 -7.42 3.46 -0.13
CA ILE A 39 -7.84 2.36 0.74
C ILE A 39 -8.16 2.91 2.13
N ASP A 40 -7.29 3.74 2.70
CA ASP A 40 -7.49 4.34 4.02
C ASP A 40 -8.76 5.20 4.08
N ARG A 41 -8.99 6.04 3.07
CA ARG A 41 -10.22 6.84 2.97
C ARG A 41 -11.46 5.97 2.91
N LEU A 42 -11.45 4.91 2.10
CA LEU A 42 -12.59 4.02 1.95
C LEU A 42 -12.84 3.22 3.23
N ARG A 43 -11.78 2.70 3.88
CA ARG A 43 -11.89 1.98 5.16
C ARG A 43 -12.40 2.87 6.27
N HIS A 44 -11.96 4.12 6.33
CA HIS A 44 -12.49 5.11 7.26
C HIS A 44 -13.99 5.35 7.05
N GLN A 45 -14.44 5.49 5.79
CA GLN A 45 -15.87 5.59 5.46
C GLN A 45 -16.68 4.35 5.86
N MET A 46 -16.05 3.16 5.85
CA MET A 46 -16.68 1.90 6.27
C MET A 46 -16.58 1.63 7.78
N GLY A 47 -15.92 2.51 8.56
CA GLY A 47 -15.67 2.29 9.99
C GLY A 47 -14.65 1.19 10.29
N VAL A 48 -13.79 0.84 9.34
CA VAL A 48 -12.77 -0.22 9.46
C VAL A 48 -11.40 0.40 9.75
N SER A 49 -10.59 -0.26 10.58
CA SER A 49 -9.23 0.18 10.97
C SER A 49 -8.31 0.52 9.79
N SER A 50 -7.37 1.45 9.99
CA SER A 50 -6.39 1.94 9.00
C SER A 50 -5.56 0.82 8.38
N TYR A 51 -5.11 1.02 7.14
CA TYR A 51 -4.34 0.03 6.38
C TYR A 51 -2.82 0.28 6.56
N PRO A 52 -1.97 -0.77 6.59
CA PRO A 52 -0.53 -0.61 6.88
C PRO A 52 0.22 0.19 5.79
N ASP A 53 1.26 0.95 6.16
CA ASP A 53 2.15 1.61 5.18
C ASP A 53 3.26 0.66 4.69
N TRP A 54 3.23 0.33 3.41
CA TRP A 54 4.16 -0.60 2.75
C TRP A 54 5.37 0.08 2.09
N CYS A 55 5.41 1.42 2.04
CA CYS A 55 6.48 2.17 1.36
C CYS A 55 7.35 3.02 2.28
N GLY A 56 7.05 3.09 3.58
CA GLY A 56 7.80 3.89 4.55
C GLY A 56 7.98 3.25 5.93
N GLY A 57 7.22 2.22 6.28
CA GLY A 57 7.39 1.51 7.54
C GLY A 57 8.33 0.33 7.37
N ALA A 58 9.44 0.29 8.11
CA ALA A 58 9.95 -0.99 8.55
C ALA A 58 8.76 -1.70 9.21
N VAL A 59 8.22 -2.74 8.58
CA VAL A 59 7.31 -3.66 9.26
C VAL A 59 8.12 -4.12 10.47
N PRO A 60 7.78 -3.75 11.73
CA PRO A 60 8.53 -4.24 12.86
C PRO A 60 8.38 -5.76 12.83
N ALA A 61 9.48 -6.45 12.55
CA ALA A 61 9.57 -7.88 12.65
C ALA A 61 9.38 -8.23 14.13
N GLY A 62 8.15 -8.43 14.57
CA GLY A 62 7.86 -8.72 15.98
C GLY A 62 6.46 -8.40 16.51
N ALA A 63 5.46 -8.12 15.67
CA ALA A 63 4.07 -8.04 16.13
C ALA A 63 3.28 -9.31 15.76
N VAL A 64 3.77 -10.46 16.20
CA VAL A 64 2.94 -11.66 16.40
C VAL A 64 3.21 -12.10 17.84
N SER A 65 2.11 -12.28 18.58
CA SER A 65 1.95 -12.45 20.02
C SER A 65 3.09 -13.05 20.83
#